data_AF-A0A926IXB0-F1
#
_entry.id   AF-A0A926IXB0-F1
#
_cell.length_a   1.000
_cell.length_b   1.000
_cell.length_c   1.000
_cell.angle_alpha   90.00
_cell.angle_beta   90.00
_cell.angle_gamma   90.00
#
_symmetry.space_group_name_H-M   'P 1'
#
loop_
_entity.id
_entity.type
_entity.pdbx_description
1 polymer ?
#
loop_
_entity_poly.entity_id
_entity_poly.type
_entity_poly.pdbx_seq_one_letter_code
_entity_poly.pdbx_strand_id
1 'polypeptide(L)' 'MIPIGDDNTGRVRTPYFTWLLIAANIGVFVFLQGLGSNERFTYAFSTVPQEIVTGRDVAEGVVLRDPV' A
#
# COMPACT_ATOMS: atom_id res chain seq x y z
N MET A 1 -20.74 19.07 9.52
CA MET A 1 -20.32 18.91 8.12
C MET A 1 -19.04 19.70 7.93
N ILE A 2 -17.90 19.00 7.82
CA ILE A 2 -16.61 19.63 7.56
C ILE A 2 -16.65 20.11 6.10
N PRO A 3 -16.37 21.39 5.81
CA PRO A 3 -16.43 21.90 4.45
C PRO A 3 -15.14 21.52 3.73
N ILE A 4 -15.01 20.25 3.35
CA ILE A 4 -13.98 19.77 2.41
C ILE A 4 -14.75 19.14 1.25
N GLY A 5 -15.04 19.96 0.25
CA GLY A 5 -15.52 19.53 -1.05
C GLY A 5 -14.53 19.98 -2.11
N ASP A 6 -14.17 19.08 -3.02
CA ASP A 6 -13.27 19.38 -4.14
C ASP A 6 -13.96 20.36 -5.11
N ASP A 7 -13.49 21.61 -5.15
CA ASP A 7 -13.98 22.60 -6.10
C ASP A 7 -13.57 22.19 -7.51
N ASN A 8 -14.58 21.91 -8.33
CA ASN A 8 -14.40 21.46 -9.70
C ASN A 8 -14.88 22.47 -10.73
N THR A 9 -15.12 23.70 -10.28
CA THR A 9 -15.51 24.82 -11.12
C THR A 9 -14.35 25.13 -12.07
N GLY A 10 -14.49 24.77 -13.35
CA GLY A 10 -13.46 24.94 -14.37
C GLY A 10 -12.77 23.65 -14.81
N ARG A 11 -13.20 22.48 -14.36
CA ARG A 11 -12.65 21.20 -14.84
C ARG A 11 -12.92 21.02 -16.34
N VAL A 12 -11.85 21.12 -17.14
CA VAL A 12 -11.91 21.00 -18.61
C VAL A 12 -11.65 19.58 -19.12
N ARG A 13 -11.04 18.70 -18.33
CA ARG A 13 -10.67 17.34 -18.73
C ARG A 13 -10.82 16.35 -17.58
N THR A 14 -11.08 15.09 -17.93
CA THR A 14 -11.12 13.99 -16.97
C THR A 14 -9.69 13.60 -16.56
N PRO A 15 -9.37 13.54 -15.25
CA PRO A 15 -8.05 13.16 -14.77
C PRO A 15 -7.89 11.63 -14.74
N TYR A 16 -7.77 11.01 -15.92
CA TYR A 16 -7.75 9.55 -16.06
C TYR A 16 -6.67 8.86 -15.21
N PHE A 17 -5.46 9.42 -15.14
CA PHE A 17 -4.38 8.83 -14.33
C PHE A 17 -4.66 8.90 -12.84
N THR A 18 -5.34 9.94 -12.36
CA THR A 18 -5.75 10.03 -10.96
C THR A 18 -6.75 8.93 -10.63
N TRP A 19 -7.76 8.71 -11.49
CA TRP A 19 -8.69 7.59 -11.34
C TRP A 19 -8.00 6.23 -11.40
N LEU A 20 -7.01 6.07 -12.28
CA LEU A 20 -6.23 4.83 -12.38
C LEU A 20 -5.41 4.58 -11.11
N LEU A 21 -4.75 5.59 -10.55
CA LEU A 21 -4.01 5.48 -9.29
C LEU A 21 -4.94 5.14 -8.13
N ILE A 22 -6.12 5.77 -8.05
CA ILE A 22 -7.14 5.44 -7.04
C ILE A 22 -7.58 3.98 -7.19
N ALA A 23 -7.93 3.54 -8.40
CA ALA A 23 -8.35 2.18 -8.67
C ALA A 23 -7.26 1.15 -8.34
N ALA A 24 -5.99 1.46 -8.63
CA ALA A 24 -4.86 0.60 -8.29
C ALA A 24 -4.70 0.45 -6.78
N ASN A 25 -4.79 1.55 -6.01
CA ASN A 25 -4.74 1.50 -4.55
C ASN A 25 -5.90 0.67 -3.96
N ILE A 26 -7.11 0.83 -4.49
CA ILE A 26 -8.26 0.00 -4.10
C ILE A 26 -8.00 -1.48 -4.41
N GLY A 27 -7.42 -1.78 -5.57
CA GLY A 27 -7.05 -3.15 -5.95
C GLY A 27 -6.06 -3.78 -4.96
N VAL A 28 -5.00 -3.04 -4.57
CA VAL A 28 -4.04 -3.50 -3.55
C VAL A 28 -4.73 -3.75 -2.21
N PHE A 29 -5.60 -2.82 -1.77
CA PHE A 29 -6.31 -2.96 -0.51
C PHE A 29 -7.22 -4.20 -0.47
N VAL A 30 -7.97 -4.45 -1.54
CA VAL A 30 -8.93 -5.57 -1.61
C VAL A 30 -8.20 -6.90 -1.79
N PHE A 31 -7.30 -7.00 -2.78
CA PHE A 31 -6.75 -8.29 -3.19
C PHE A 31 -5.46 -8.67 -2.46
N LEU A 32 -4.58 -7.72 -2.17
CA LEU A 32 -3.27 -8.01 -1.55
C LEU A 32 -3.35 -7.87 -0.02
N GLN A 33 -3.95 -6.78 0.47
CA GLN A 33 -4.12 -6.55 1.91
C GLN A 33 -5.35 -7.26 2.50
N GLY A 34 -6.23 -7.84 1.67
CA GLY A 34 -7.39 -8.60 2.13
C GLY A 34 -8.35 -7.76 2.98
N LEU A 35 -8.68 -6.55 2.53
CA LEU A 35 -9.45 -5.56 3.30
C LEU A 35 -8.82 -5.20 4.66
N GLY A 36 -7.48 -5.27 4.75
CA GLY A 36 -6.70 -5.00 5.95
C GLY A 36 -6.46 -6.22 6.85
N SER A 37 -6.99 -7.40 6.50
CA SER A 37 -6.78 -8.63 7.30
C SER A 37 -5.44 -9.34 7.02
N ASN A 38 -4.79 -9.06 5.89
CA ASN A 38 -3.50 -9.66 5.54
C ASN A 38 -2.33 -8.82 6.09
N GLU A 39 -2.14 -8.89 7.41
CA GLU A 39 -1.05 -8.20 8.09
C GLU A 39 0.33 -8.61 7.57
N ARG A 40 0.50 -9.90 7.18
CA ARG A 40 1.76 -10.40 6.63
C ARG A 40 2.19 -9.61 5.39
N PHE A 41 1.29 -9.37 4.45
CA PHE A 41 1.60 -8.56 3.28
C PHE A 41 1.94 -7.13 3.65
N THR A 42 1.16 -6.51 4.54
CA THR A 42 1.37 -5.12 4.97
C THR A 42 2.72 -4.92 5.67
N TYR A 43 3.11 -5.84 6.56
CA TYR A 43 4.42 -5.80 7.22
C TYR A 43 5.57 -6.11 6.26
N ALA A 44 5.42 -7.08 5.35
CA ALA A 44 6.45 -7.33 4.34
C ALA A 44 6.62 -6.14 3.38
N PHE A 45 5.53 -5.46 3.01
CA PHE A 45 5.61 -4.28 2.15
C PHE A 45 6.28 -3.09 2.84
N SER A 46 6.16 -2.96 4.17
CA SER A 46 6.77 -1.85 4.91
C SER A 46 8.30 -1.97 5.07
N THR A 47 8.89 -3.15 4.86
CA THR A 47 10.36 -3.35 4.91
C THR A 47 11.05 -2.99 3.59
N VAL A 48 10.32 -2.89 2.48
CA VAL A 48 10.85 -2.60 1.14
C VAL A 48 11.80 -1.39 1.11
N PRO A 49 11.52 -0.24 1.76
CA PRO A 49 12.46 0.89 1.75
C PRO A 49 13.81 0.54 2.38
N GLN A 50 13.81 -0.20 3.48
CA GLN A 50 15.03 -0.66 4.13
C GLN A 50 15.78 -1.65 3.25
N GLU A 51 15.07 -2.58 2.60
CA GLU A 51 15.66 -3.57 1.69
C GLU A 51 16.33 -2.90 0.49
N ILE A 52 15.70 -1.87 -0.10
CA ILE A 52 16.29 -1.08 -1.19
C ILE A 52 17.57 -0.37 -0.74
N VAL A 53 17.56 0.23 0.45
CA VAL A 53 18.72 0.98 0.97
C VAL A 53 19.88 0.06 1.36
N THR A 54 19.59 -1.11 1.91
CA THR A 54 20.60 -2.01 2.49
C THR A 54 21.00 -3.16 1.57
N GLY A 55 20.19 -3.46 0.55
CA GLY A 55 20.35 -4.64 -0.30
C GLY A 55 20.11 -5.96 0.42
N ARG A 56 19.59 -5.94 1.65
CA ARG A 56 19.33 -7.12 2.47
C ARG A 56 17.83 -7.36 2.56
N ASP A 57 17.39 -8.57 2.21
CA ASP A 57 16.00 -9.00 2.40
C ASP A 57 15.70 -9.19 3.90
N VAL A 58 14.60 -8.60 4.37
CA VAL A 58 14.18 -8.60 5.78
C VAL A 58 12.83 -9.28 5.95
N ALA A 59 11.98 -9.27 4.91
CA ALA A 59 10.66 -9.88 4.93
C ALA A 59 10.68 -11.44 4.86
N GLU A 60 11.86 -12.06 4.96
CA GLU A 60 12.02 -13.50 5.00
C GLU A 60 11.36 -14.14 6.24
N GLY A 61 10.89 -15.37 6.09
CA GLY A 61 10.39 -16.16 7.23
C GLY A 61 11.52 -16.48 8.19
N VAL A 62 11.54 -15.82 9.36
CA VAL A 62 12.48 -16.14 10.43
C VAL A 62 12.13 -17.52 10.99
N VAL A 63 13.03 -18.49 10.82
CA VAL A 63 12.93 -19.78 11.50
C VAL A 63 13.24 -19.55 12.97
N LEU A 64 12.21 -19.56 13.81
CA LEU A 64 12.37 -19.58 15.27
C LEU A 64 13.08 -20.89 15.64
N ARG A 65 14.37 -20.80 15.98
CA ARG A 65 15.09 -21.88 16.64
C ARG A 65 14.99 -21.64 18.13
N ASP A 66 14.20 -22.46 18.82
CA ASP A 66 14.20 -22.46 20.28
C ASP A 66 15.61 -22.83 20.77
N PRO A 67 16.19 -22.06 21.70
CA PRO A 67 17.44 -22.46 22.34
C PRO A 67 17.18 -23.73 23.16
N VAL A 68 17.96 -24.78 22.86
CA VAL A 68 18.01 -26.03 23.64
C VAL A 68 18.56 -25.83 25.04
#